data_AF-A0A9D5ZI04-F1
#
_entry.id   AF-A0A9D5ZI04-F1
#
_cell.length_a   1.000
_cell.length_b   1.000
_cell.length_c   1.000
_cell.angle_alpha   90.00
_cell.angle_beta   90.00
_cell.angle_gamma   90.00
#
_symmetry.space_group_name_H-M   'P 1'
#
loop_
_entity.id
_entity.type
_entity.pdbx_description
1 polymer ?
#
loop_
_entity_poly.entity_id
_entity_poly.type
_entity_poly.pdbx_seq_one_letter_code
_entity_poly.pdbx_strand_id
1 'polypeptide(L)'
;MELIHKKTNIDFIGMRKYTFAFSGSLIILSILSFIFVGLNLGIDFAGGILIQLRFPAPVKIQDIRSMAAPLGYGELVIQEFGSSEEVIVRVVERRIEGDMVQSELVAKLTQALQPLAANGKIEVRRVEYVGPQ
;
A
#
# COMPACT_ATOMS: atom_id res chain seq x y z
N MET A 1 37.59 -39.35 -7.87
CA MET A 1 36.44 -39.90 -7.12
C MET A 1 35.23 -39.04 -7.46
N GLU A 2 34.25 -39.59 -8.18
CA GLU A 2 33.01 -38.87 -8.50
C GLU A 2 32.10 -38.85 -7.27
N LEU A 3 31.75 -37.66 -6.78
CA LEU A 3 31.14 -37.42 -5.48
C LEU A 3 29.60 -37.33 -5.49
N ILE A 4 28.92 -37.67 -6.60
CA ILE A 4 27.45 -37.63 -6.67
C ILE A 4 26.90 -38.91 -7.30
N HIS A 5 26.47 -39.84 -6.45
CA HIS A 5 25.76 -41.06 -6.83
C HIS A 5 24.30 -40.99 -6.36
N LYS A 6 23.43 -40.29 -7.10
CA LYS A 6 21.97 -40.49 -7.01
C LYS A 6 21.34 -40.24 -8.39
N LYS A 7 21.07 -41.31 -9.14
CA LYS A 7 20.16 -41.24 -10.29
C LYS A 7 18.73 -41.13 -9.75
N THR A 8 18.26 -39.91 -9.56
CA THR A 8 16.87 -39.65 -9.19
C THR A 8 15.99 -39.90 -10.42
N ASN A 9 15.11 -40.91 -10.35
CA ASN A 9 14.17 -41.25 -11.43
C ASN A 9 12.74 -40.92 -10.99
N ILE A 10 12.32 -39.67 -11.22
CA ILE A 10 10.97 -39.19 -10.93
C ILE A 10 10.24 -39.05 -12.27
N ASP A 11 9.08 -39.69 -12.40
CA ASP A 11 8.24 -39.58 -13.58
C ASP A 11 7.36 -38.31 -13.52
N PHE A 12 7.98 -37.18 -13.79
CA PHE A 12 7.30 -35.89 -13.86
C PHE A 12 6.19 -35.86 -14.92
N ILE A 13 6.35 -36.63 -16.00
CA ILE A 13 5.40 -36.66 -17.11
C ILE A 13 4.16 -37.47 -16.76
N GLY A 14 4.32 -38.60 -16.06
CA GLY A 14 3.23 -39.40 -15.52
C GLY A 14 2.40 -38.64 -14.48
N MET A 15 3.04 -37.80 -13.67
CA MET A 15 2.38 -37.00 -12.64
C MET A 15 1.65 -35.76 -13.16
N ARG A 16 1.79 -35.41 -14.45
CA ARG A 16 1.27 -34.15 -15.02
C ARG A 16 -0.21 -33.89 -14.75
N LYS A 17 -1.03 -34.95 -14.71
CA LYS A 17 -2.49 -34.82 -14.49
C LYS A 17 -2.79 -34.30 -13.09
N TYR A 18 -2.06 -34.80 -12.09
CA TYR A 18 -2.21 -34.36 -10.70
C TYR A 18 -1.67 -32.95 -10.50
N THR A 19 -0.52 -32.62 -11.10
CA THR A 19 0.05 -31.28 -10.99
C THR A 19 -0.80 -30.25 -11.73
N PHE A 20 -1.37 -30.57 -12.90
CA PHE A 20 -2.31 -29.69 -13.59
C PHE A 20 -3.63 -29.53 -12.84
N ALA A 21 -4.18 -30.60 -12.25
CA ALA A 21 -5.38 -30.49 -11.43
C ALA A 21 -5.14 -29.59 -10.21
N PHE A 22 -4.00 -29.75 -9.53
CA PHE A 22 -3.62 -28.92 -8.41
C PHE A 22 -3.45 -27.44 -8.81
N SER A 23 -2.68 -27.15 -9.87
CA SER A 23 -2.52 -25.80 -10.39
C SER A 23 -3.85 -25.18 -10.84
N GLY A 24 -4.70 -25.96 -11.52
CA GLY A 24 -6.04 -25.53 -11.91
C GLY A 24 -6.90 -25.16 -10.70
N SER A 25 -6.85 -25.97 -9.64
CA SER A 25 -7.58 -25.67 -8.40
C SER A 25 -7.09 -24.38 -7.74
N LEU A 26 -5.78 -24.11 -7.73
CA LEU A 26 -5.22 -22.85 -7.22
C LEU A 26 -5.65 -21.64 -8.04
N ILE A 27 -5.71 -21.78 -9.37
CA ILE A 27 -6.21 -20.71 -10.25
C ILE A 27 -7.67 -20.40 -9.94
N ILE A 28 -8.52 -21.44 -9.81
CA ILE A 28 -9.92 -21.26 -9.46
C ILE A 28 -10.04 -20.58 -8.09
N LEU A 29 -9.30 -21.02 -7.08
CA LEU A 29 -9.31 -20.39 -5.75
C LEU A 29 -8.89 -18.93 -5.80
N SER A 30 -7.90 -18.57 -6.61
CA SER A 30 -7.48 -17.18 -6.83
C SER A 30 -8.60 -16.33 -7.43
N ILE A 31 -9.28 -16.84 -8.46
CA ILE A 31 -10.43 -16.16 -9.08
C ILE A 31 -11.57 -15.98 -8.08
N LEU A 32 -11.90 -17.03 -7.33
CA LEU A 32 -12.94 -16.96 -6.29
C LEU A 32 -12.57 -15.95 -5.20
N SER A 33 -11.29 -15.85 -4.84
CA SER A 33 -10.83 -14.85 -3.87
C SER A 33 -11.11 -13.42 -4.35
N PHE A 34 -10.92 -13.12 -5.65
CA PHE A 34 -11.25 -11.79 -6.17
C PHE A 34 -12.73 -11.46 -6.07
N ILE A 35 -13.61 -12.44 -6.25
CA ILE A 35 -15.07 -12.24 -6.20
C ILE A 35 -15.56 -12.10 -4.76
N PHE A 36 -15.09 -12.93 -3.84
CA PHE A 36 -15.63 -12.98 -2.47
C PHE A 36 -14.88 -12.11 -1.45
N VAL A 37 -13.56 -11.96 -1.59
CA VAL A 37 -12.73 -11.12 -0.70
C VAL A 37 -12.62 -9.69 -1.25
N GLY A 38 -12.75 -9.54 -2.57
CA GLY A 38 -12.57 -8.27 -3.25
C GLY A 38 -11.11 -7.91 -3.49
N LEU A 39 -10.89 -6.72 -4.05
CA LEU A 39 -9.57 -6.17 -4.34
C LEU A 39 -9.28 -4.98 -3.43
N ASN A 40 -8.04 -4.91 -2.91
CA ASN A 40 -7.52 -3.72 -2.24
C ASN A 40 -7.11 -2.67 -3.29
N LEU A 41 -8.10 -2.02 -3.87
CA LEU A 41 -7.89 -1.00 -4.90
C LEU A 41 -7.18 0.24 -4.32
N GLY A 42 -6.08 0.63 -4.96
CA GLY A 42 -5.37 1.87 -4.65
C GLY A 42 -6.06 3.11 -5.23
N ILE A 43 -5.45 4.29 -5.00
CA ILE A 43 -6.01 5.58 -5.43
C ILE A 43 -6.21 5.70 -6.95
N ASP A 44 -5.41 4.99 -7.75
CA ASP A 44 -5.48 5.02 -9.21
C ASP A 44 -6.77 4.39 -9.77
N PHE A 45 -7.44 3.54 -8.96
CA PHE A 45 -8.68 2.86 -9.33
C PHE A 45 -9.87 3.27 -8.46
N ALA A 46 -9.64 3.43 -7.16
CA ALA A 46 -10.70 3.78 -6.20
C ALA A 46 -10.95 5.29 -6.08
N GLY A 47 -10.10 6.12 -6.71
CA GLY A 47 -10.06 7.54 -6.47
C GLY A 47 -9.41 7.88 -5.13
N GLY A 48 -8.88 9.09 -5.00
CA GLY A 48 -8.26 9.51 -3.76
C GLY A 48 -7.43 10.77 -3.86
N ILE A 49 -6.71 11.03 -2.77
CA ILE A 49 -5.86 12.20 -2.62
C ILE A 49 -4.44 11.72 -2.39
N LEU A 50 -3.53 12.29 -3.18
CA LEU A 50 -2.08 12.17 -3.00
C LEU A 50 -1.58 13.46 -2.34
N ILE A 51 -0.94 13.32 -1.19
CA ILE A 51 -0.37 14.44 -0.43
C ILE A 51 1.14 14.23 -0.33
N GLN A 52 1.90 15.18 -0.82
CA GLN A 52 3.36 15.22 -0.69
C GLN A 52 3.73 16.16 0.45
N LEU A 53 4.40 15.61 1.46
CA LEU A 53 4.82 16.31 2.67
C LEU A 53 6.35 16.31 2.75
N ARG A 54 6.92 17.46 3.12
CA ARG A 54 8.33 17.59 3.46
C ARG A 54 8.48 17.90 4.94
N PHE A 55 9.24 17.06 5.62
CA PHE A 55 9.63 17.19 7.00
C PHE A 55 10.96 17.95 7.11
N PRO A 56 11.19 18.65 8.23
CA PRO A 56 12.45 19.37 8.47
C PRO A 56 13.61 18.46 8.84
N ALA A 57 13.34 17.19 9.15
CA ALA A 57 14.31 16.17 9.48
C ALA A 57 13.82 14.80 8.97
N PRO A 58 14.72 13.83 8.77
CA PRO A 58 14.35 12.48 8.35
C PRO A 58 13.33 11.84 9.30
N VAL A 59 12.25 11.28 8.74
CA VAL A 59 11.17 10.67 9.51
C VAL A 59 10.97 9.22 9.08
N LYS A 60 10.66 8.33 10.03
CA LYS A 60 10.39 6.93 9.68
C LYS A 60 8.95 6.79 9.22
N ILE A 61 8.75 6.02 8.15
CA ILE A 61 7.42 5.68 7.61
C ILE A 61 6.52 5.05 8.68
N GLN A 62 7.08 4.23 9.58
CA GLN A 62 6.34 3.58 10.66
C GLN A 62 5.75 4.58 11.65
N ASP A 63 6.47 5.67 11.94
CA ASP A 63 6.01 6.71 12.87
C ASP A 63 4.85 7.50 12.25
N ILE A 64 4.95 7.85 10.96
CA ILE A 64 3.85 8.48 10.21
C ILE A 64 2.62 7.58 10.22
N ARG A 65 2.79 6.28 9.93
CA ARG A 65 1.69 5.30 9.93
C ARG A 65 1.00 5.24 11.29
N SER A 66 1.78 5.20 12.37
CA SER A 66 1.27 5.09 13.74
C SER A 66 0.52 6.36 14.16
N MET A 67 1.00 7.54 13.78
CA MET A 67 0.35 8.82 14.08
C MET A 67 -0.90 9.09 13.23
N ALA A 68 -0.95 8.55 12.00
CA ALA A 68 -2.09 8.72 11.12
C ALA A 68 -3.20 7.67 11.33
N ALA A 69 -2.90 6.51 11.92
CA ALA A 69 -3.87 5.44 12.17
C ALA A 69 -5.11 5.88 12.99
N PRO A 70 -4.99 6.70 14.06
CA PRO A 70 -6.15 7.17 14.82
C PRO A 70 -7.12 8.06 14.04
N LEU A 71 -6.73 8.58 12.86
CA LEU A 71 -7.58 9.45 12.05
C LEU A 71 -8.69 8.70 11.31
N GLY A 72 -8.67 7.37 11.30
CA GLY A 72 -9.76 6.56 10.73
C GLY A 72 -9.79 6.49 9.20
N TYR A 73 -8.81 7.06 8.49
CA TYR A 73 -8.70 6.99 7.01
C TYR A 73 -8.34 5.59 6.46
N GLY A 74 -8.35 4.57 7.32
CA GLY A 74 -7.92 3.20 7.05
C GLY A 74 -6.42 3.07 6.78
N GLU A 75 -6.05 1.98 6.12
CA GLU A 75 -4.66 1.73 5.70
C GLU A 75 -4.19 2.74 4.63
N LEU A 76 -3.32 3.65 5.06
CA LEU A 76 -2.65 4.61 4.20
C LEU A 76 -1.45 3.99 3.49
N VAL A 77 -1.25 4.36 2.23
CA VAL A 77 -0.02 4.03 1.51
C VAL A 77 0.95 5.19 1.67
N ILE A 78 2.05 4.95 2.38
CA ILE A 78 3.05 5.96 2.76
C ILE A 78 4.39 5.52 2.17
N GLN A 79 5.03 6.41 1.41
CA GLN A 79 6.28 6.13 0.71
C GLN A 79 7.21 7.35 0.78
N GLU A 80 8.52 7.12 0.79
CA GLU A 80 9.51 8.18 0.63
C GLU A 80 9.51 8.70 -0.82
N PHE A 81 9.84 9.98 -1.00
CA PHE A 81 9.91 10.65 -2.29
C PHE A 81 11.25 11.36 -2.41
N GLY A 82 12.21 10.73 -3.07
CA GLY A 82 13.55 11.28 -3.32
C GLY A 82 14.47 11.36 -2.09
N SER A 83 13.94 11.56 -0.87
CA SER A 83 14.71 11.59 0.38
C SER A 83 13.88 11.08 1.57
N SER A 84 14.54 10.81 2.70
CA SER A 84 13.89 10.41 3.96
C SER A 84 13.18 11.57 4.69
N GLU A 85 13.31 12.79 4.17
CA GLU A 85 12.61 13.99 4.65
C GLU A 85 11.32 14.24 3.87
N GLU A 86 11.15 13.63 2.71
CA GLU A 86 10.02 13.90 1.83
C GLU A 86 9.22 12.62 1.60
N VAL A 87 7.92 12.68 1.83
CA VAL A 87 7.05 11.51 1.82
C VAL A 87 5.76 11.81 1.09
N ILE A 88 5.23 10.79 0.43
CA ILE A 88 3.92 10.79 -0.19
C ILE A 88 2.99 9.95 0.67
N VAL A 89 1.86 10.54 1.02
CA VAL A 89 0.73 9.88 1.67
C VAL A 89 -0.41 9.79 0.68
N ARG A 90 -0.86 8.58 0.39
CA ARG A 90 -2.02 8.33 -0.48
C ARG A 90 -3.21 7.89 0.37
N VAL A 91 -4.31 8.60 0.22
CA VAL A 91 -5.57 8.34 0.92
C VAL A 91 -6.65 8.02 -0.10
N VAL A 92 -7.32 6.87 0.06
CA VAL A 92 -8.38 6.41 -0.84
C VAL A 92 -9.70 7.08 -0.51
N GLU A 93 -10.42 7.58 -1.52
CA GLU A 93 -11.64 8.40 -1.36
C GLU A 93 -12.78 7.67 -0.65
N ARG A 94 -12.96 6.36 -0.91
CA ARG A 94 -13.95 5.52 -0.20
C ARG A 94 -13.80 5.55 1.33
N ARG A 95 -12.63 5.97 1.85
CA ARG A 95 -12.30 6.01 3.27
C ARG A 95 -12.40 7.42 3.87
N ILE A 96 -12.84 8.38 3.07
CA ILE A 96 -13.15 9.74 3.50
C ILE A 96 -14.65 9.75 3.84
N GLU A 97 -15.00 10.00 5.10
CA GLU A 97 -16.40 10.12 5.51
C GLU A 97 -16.96 11.49 5.08
N GLY A 98 -17.98 11.47 4.21
CA GLY A 98 -18.75 12.67 3.79
C GLY A 98 -18.08 13.54 2.72
N ASP A 99 -18.71 14.68 2.40
CA ASP A 99 -18.18 15.76 1.53
C ASP A 99 -16.98 16.49 2.20
N MET A 100 -16.09 15.73 2.85
CA MET A 100 -14.92 16.27 3.51
C MET A 100 -14.05 16.96 2.45
N VAL A 101 -13.96 18.29 2.55
CA VAL A 101 -13.18 19.11 1.64
C VAL A 101 -11.73 18.66 1.74
N GLN A 102 -11.06 18.44 0.60
CA GLN A 102 -9.66 17.98 0.52
C GLN A 102 -8.72 18.76 1.48
N SER A 103 -9.00 20.06 1.65
CA SER A 103 -8.31 20.95 2.60
C SER A 103 -8.40 20.49 4.06
N GLU A 104 -9.56 20.01 4.51
CA GLU A 104 -9.77 19.54 5.88
C GLU A 104 -8.98 18.26 6.16
N LEU A 105 -8.92 17.35 5.19
CA LEU A 105 -8.12 16.13 5.29
C LEU A 105 -6.64 16.46 5.41
N VAL A 106 -6.14 17.34 4.54
CA VAL A 106 -4.75 17.82 4.59
C VAL A 106 -4.45 18.48 5.94
N ALA A 107 -5.37 19.31 6.45
CA ALA A 107 -5.20 19.96 7.75
C ALA A 107 -5.13 18.95 8.91
N LYS A 108 -6.07 18.00 8.97
CA LYS A 108 -6.10 16.95 10.01
C LYS A 108 -4.86 16.07 9.96
N LEU A 109 -4.46 15.64 8.77
CA LEU A 109 -3.25 14.83 8.58
C LEU A 109 -2.00 15.61 9.00
N THR A 110 -1.85 16.86 8.54
CA THR A 110 -0.68 17.69 8.88
C THR A 110 -0.62 17.96 10.38
N GLN A 111 -1.75 18.24 11.02
CA GLN A 111 -1.83 18.45 12.46
C GLN A 111 -1.43 17.19 13.26
N ALA A 112 -1.90 16.02 12.83
CA ALA A 112 -1.55 14.75 13.49
C ALA A 112 -0.06 14.41 13.35
N LEU A 113 0.56 14.79 12.23
CA LEU A 113 1.96 14.52 11.94
C LEU A 113 2.91 15.58 12.51
N GLN A 114 2.41 16.76 12.87
CA GLN A 114 3.20 17.88 13.41
C GLN A 114 4.17 17.50 14.55
N PRO A 115 3.84 16.58 15.49
CA PRO A 115 4.78 16.13 16.52
C PRO A 115 6.05 15.46 15.96
N LEU A 116 5.99 14.88 14.76
CA LEU A 116 7.14 14.25 14.11
C LEU A 116 8.11 15.27 13.50
N ALA A 117 7.73 16.54 13.41
CA ALA A 117 8.53 17.58 12.77
C ALA A 117 9.68 18.12 13.65
N ALA A 118 9.99 17.52 14.80
CA ALA A 118 11.13 17.89 15.66
C ALA A 118 11.31 19.42 15.87
N ASN A 119 10.20 20.12 16.19
CA ASN A 119 10.09 21.59 16.34
C ASN A 119 10.15 22.44 15.05
N GLY A 120 10.32 21.83 13.88
CA GLY A 120 10.13 22.49 12.59
C GLY A 120 8.69 22.42 12.09
N LYS A 121 8.44 22.97 10.89
CA LYS A 121 7.13 22.94 10.23
C LYS A 121 7.14 21.92 9.11
N ILE A 122 6.05 21.15 9.01
CA ILE A 122 5.81 20.28 7.85
C ILE A 122 5.38 21.17 6.68
N GLU A 123 6.03 21.04 5.54
CA GLU A 123 5.64 21.72 4.32
C GLU A 123 4.78 20.80 3.45
N VAL A 124 3.58 21.24 3.13
CA VAL A 124 2.74 20.58 2.12
C VAL A 124 3.21 21.04 0.74
N ARG A 125 3.88 20.15 0.00
CA ARG A 125 4.50 20.47 -1.30
C ARG A 125 3.52 20.35 -2.44
N ARG A 126 2.65 19.33 -2.40
CA ARG A 126 1.67 19.03 -3.44
C ARG A 126 0.46 18.32 -2.83
N VAL A 127 -0.72 18.70 -3.29
CA VAL A 127 -1.97 17.95 -3.07
C VAL A 127 -2.57 17.71 -4.43
N GLU A 128 -2.86 16.46 -4.74
CA GLU A 128 -3.41 16.07 -6.03
C GLU A 128 -4.57 15.11 -5.83
N TYR A 129 -5.66 15.37 -6.56
CA TYR A 129 -6.78 14.47 -6.64
C TYR A 129 -6.56 13.52 -7.81
N VAL A 130 -6.64 12.23 -7.53
CA VAL A 130 -6.60 11.17 -8.53
C VAL A 130 -8.02 10.64 -8.64
N GLY A 131 -8.66 10.86 -9.79
CA GLY A 131 -10.00 10.34 -10.05
C GLY A 131 -9.98 8.83 -10.29
N PRO A 132 -11.06 8.11 -9.95
CA PRO A 132 -11.20 6.70 -10.29
C PRO A 132 -11.22 6.52 -11.83
N GLN A 133 -10.60 5.44 -12.32
CA GLN A 133 -10.65 5.01 -13.71
C GLN A 133 -11.51 3.75 -13.89
#